data_AF-A0A1M7TG82-F1
#
_entry.id   AF-A0A1M7TG82-F1
#
_cell.length_a   1.000
_cell.length_b   1.000
_cell.length_c   1.000
_cell.angle_alpha   90.00
_cell.angle_beta   90.00
_cell.angle_gamma   90.00
#
_symmetry.space_group_name_H-M   'P 1'
#
loop_
_entity.id
_entity.type
_entity.pdbx_description
1 polymer ?
#
loop_
_entity_poly.entity_id
_entity_poly.type
_entity_poly.pdbx_seq_one_letter_code
_entity_poly.pdbx_strand_id
1 'polypeptide(L)'
;MRGTIKFHLWEIALRIRNHSRAPGLVLGFALLITVIPEIGNLRFIAPASAQQGTSTKQQSDALNAYRSAVSKFEQVLRQRRAQLDAHETLPNLPGQALYLARNEMISTYKDLTDLVPSQVGKPNKFEIPPAYFEARNEPLLDEYYRLFDLLDAPPANAQKSDTPFKDVADLGTAIARAKGLDAANAEIAGRIAVGIFFAETNGVQNAGNARSNKYKGSFQTGPSEDQTGRAAWALIKPRVAALDPALIARDDREEARIGNLDHRLNHWTNVRDALMGTHADIFPQVGTIAKMLPDPIDQMKLFELMQIIPSPTRAALRSGNLLNHRISDPTVMGYLRNNSIFAYGQADRARTSANYREILDAMWLFNAKFEQARLKFDEIRAR
;
A
#
# COMPACT_ATOMS: atom_id res chain seq x y z
N MET A 1 -4.14 -25.02 5.83
CA MET A 1 -3.11 -24.26 5.12
C MET A 1 -2.73 -23.05 5.97
N ARG A 2 -1.49 -22.98 6.46
CA ARG A 2 -0.98 -21.83 7.22
C ARG A 2 -0.62 -20.72 6.20
N GLY A 3 -1.50 -19.75 6.01
CA GLY A 3 -1.16 -18.54 5.26
C GLY A 3 -0.04 -17.81 6.01
N THR A 4 1.11 -17.64 5.37
CA THR A 4 2.19 -16.83 5.94
C THR A 4 1.88 -15.37 5.62
N ILE A 5 1.86 -14.51 6.63
CA ILE A 5 1.36 -13.12 6.51
C ILE A 5 2.48 -12.23 5.98
N LYS A 6 2.18 -11.46 4.93
CA LYS A 6 3.03 -10.38 4.46
C LYS A 6 2.90 -9.17 5.39
N PHE A 7 4.04 -8.67 5.86
CA PHE A 7 4.13 -7.46 6.65
C PHE A 7 4.83 -6.40 5.81
N HIS A 8 4.14 -5.60 4.99
CA HIS A 8 4.82 -4.47 4.32
C HIS A 8 3.96 -3.33 3.74
N LEU A 9 2.66 -3.52 3.60
CA LEU A 9 1.91 -2.85 2.54
C LEU A 9 1.72 -1.33 2.69
N TRP A 10 1.73 -0.82 3.92
CA TRP A 10 1.49 0.59 4.19
C TRP A 10 2.65 1.52 3.81
N GLU A 11 3.87 0.99 3.84
CA GLU A 11 5.10 1.74 3.62
C GLU A 11 5.26 2.28 2.23
N ILE A 12 4.76 1.47 1.34
CA ILE A 12 4.79 1.61 -0.08
C ILE A 12 3.78 2.69 -0.52
N ALA A 13 2.71 2.95 0.28
CA ALA A 13 1.56 3.76 -0.15
C ALA A 13 1.81 5.25 -0.19
N LEU A 14 2.61 5.69 0.77
CA LEU A 14 2.90 7.08 0.98
C LEU A 14 4.20 7.51 0.24
N ARG A 15 5.08 6.55 -0.10
CA ARG A 15 6.28 6.78 -0.93
C ARG A 15 5.95 7.38 -2.32
N ILE A 16 4.81 7.00 -2.89
CA ILE A 16 4.26 7.50 -4.17
C ILE A 16 4.09 9.01 -4.19
N ARG A 17 3.46 9.54 -3.14
CA ARG A 17 3.11 10.96 -3.07
C ARG A 17 4.36 11.84 -2.91
N ASN A 18 5.46 11.27 -2.40
CA ASN A 18 6.73 11.99 -2.28
C ASN A 18 7.48 12.16 -3.62
N HIS A 19 7.38 11.19 -4.53
CA HIS A 19 8.11 11.21 -5.81
C HIS A 19 7.37 11.96 -6.94
N SER A 20 6.08 12.27 -6.76
CA SER A 20 5.21 12.80 -7.82
C SER A 20 5.23 14.33 -7.97
N ARG A 21 6.18 15.04 -7.35
CA ARG A 21 6.28 16.50 -7.45
C ARG A 21 7.58 16.92 -8.16
N ALA A 22 7.50 17.06 -9.48
CA ALA A 22 8.33 18.04 -10.20
C ALA A 22 7.84 19.46 -9.83
N PRO A 23 8.72 20.48 -9.76
CA PRO A 23 8.33 21.82 -9.36
C PRO A 23 7.49 22.49 -10.45
N GLY A 24 6.17 22.50 -10.26
CA GLY A 24 5.24 23.27 -11.08
C GLY A 24 5.27 24.75 -10.68
N LEU A 25 5.59 25.60 -11.65
CA LEU A 25 5.55 27.07 -11.60
C LEU A 25 4.31 27.60 -10.86
N VAL A 26 4.52 28.46 -9.85
CA VAL A 26 3.47 29.27 -9.24
C VAL A 26 3.29 30.52 -10.10
N LEU A 27 2.21 30.60 -10.87
CA LEU A 27 1.73 31.86 -11.44
C LEU A 27 0.85 32.56 -10.39
N GLY A 28 1.30 33.73 -9.95
CA GLY A 28 0.59 34.57 -9.01
C GLY A 28 -0.64 35.24 -9.63
N PHE A 29 -1.72 35.29 -8.86
CA PHE A 29 -2.81 36.24 -9.06
C PHE A 29 -2.94 37.09 -7.80
N ALA A 30 -2.55 38.35 -7.93
CA ALA A 30 -2.86 39.40 -6.96
C ALA A 30 -4.29 39.87 -7.21
N LEU A 31 -5.12 39.91 -6.17
CA LEU A 31 -6.38 40.62 -6.18
C LEU A 31 -6.37 41.66 -5.05
N LEU A 32 -6.19 42.92 -5.45
CA LEU A 32 -6.50 44.10 -4.64
C LEU A 32 -8.02 44.14 -4.41
N ILE A 33 -8.45 44.28 -3.17
CA ILE A 33 -9.78 44.84 -2.85
C ILE A 33 -9.56 46.00 -1.88
N THR A 34 -10.00 47.16 -2.34
CA THR A 34 -9.98 48.48 -1.72
C THR A 34 -10.94 48.60 -0.53
N VAL A 35 -10.50 49.35 0.48
CA VAL A 35 -11.23 49.76 1.69
C VAL A 35 -12.25 50.86 1.38
N ILE A 36 -13.43 50.80 1.99
CA ILE A 36 -14.31 51.96 2.24
C ILE A 36 -14.79 51.87 3.71
N PRO A 37 -14.75 52.96 4.50
CA PRO A 37 -15.19 52.95 5.90
C PRO A 37 -16.65 53.38 6.03
N GLU A 38 -17.46 52.63 6.77
CA GLU A 38 -18.72 53.13 7.31
C GLU A 38 -18.69 53.03 8.84
N ILE A 39 -18.85 54.20 9.44
CA ILE A 39 -18.89 54.46 10.87
C ILE A 39 -20.30 54.13 11.36
N GLY A 40 -20.43 53.03 12.10
CA GLY A 40 -21.67 52.65 12.78
C GLY A 40 -21.36 52.18 14.20
N ASN A 41 -21.89 52.90 15.19
CA ASN A 41 -21.72 52.65 16.63
C ASN A 41 -22.02 51.19 17.03
N LEU A 42 -20.96 50.38 17.20
CA LEU A 42 -21.05 49.08 17.86
C LEU A 42 -20.55 49.22 19.30
N ARG A 43 -21.51 49.11 20.23
CA ARG A 43 -21.26 48.95 21.66
C ARG A 43 -20.25 47.82 21.86
N PHE A 44 -19.11 48.14 22.46
CA PHE A 44 -18.13 47.16 22.94
C PHE A 44 -18.75 46.34 24.07
N ILE A 45 -19.36 45.20 23.73
CA ILE A 45 -19.52 44.11 24.67
C ILE A 45 -18.12 43.51 24.82
N ALA A 46 -17.51 43.68 25.99
CA ALA A 46 -16.25 43.04 26.33
C ALA A 46 -16.36 41.55 25.98
N PRO A 47 -15.38 40.94 25.29
CA PRO A 47 -15.38 39.50 25.17
C PRO A 47 -15.29 38.97 26.60
N ALA A 48 -16.34 38.28 27.04
CA ALA A 48 -16.22 37.39 28.17
C ALA A 48 -15.05 36.47 27.83
N SER A 49 -13.94 36.60 28.57
CA SER A 49 -12.82 35.67 28.50
C SER A 49 -13.42 34.29 28.67
N ALA A 50 -13.60 33.57 27.55
CA ALA A 50 -13.93 32.17 27.59
C ALA A 50 -12.81 31.53 28.39
N GLN A 51 -13.14 31.16 29.63
CA GLN A 51 -12.27 30.40 30.50
C GLN A 51 -11.74 29.26 29.64
N GLN A 52 -10.44 29.26 29.34
CA GLN A 52 -9.78 28.11 28.74
C GLN A 52 -10.06 26.97 29.71
N GLY A 53 -11.08 26.16 29.38
CA GLY A 53 -11.45 25.02 30.19
C GLY A 53 -10.19 24.19 30.38
N THR A 54 -9.76 24.03 31.63
CA THR A 54 -8.66 23.14 32.00
C THR A 54 -8.83 21.84 31.23
N SER A 55 -7.83 21.49 30.41
CA SER A 55 -7.87 20.26 29.63
C SER A 55 -8.16 19.08 30.55
N THR A 56 -9.06 18.19 30.14
CA THR A 56 -9.36 17.03 30.97
C THR A 56 -8.10 16.17 31.10
N LYS A 57 -7.96 15.43 32.20
CA LYS A 57 -6.82 14.52 32.40
C LYS A 57 -6.57 13.63 31.17
N GLN A 58 -7.64 13.12 30.57
CA GLN A 58 -7.60 12.28 29.37
C GLN A 58 -7.04 13.01 28.14
N GLN A 59 -7.38 14.29 27.94
CA GLN A 59 -6.84 15.11 26.85
C GLN A 59 -5.34 15.39 27.06
N SER A 60 -4.94 15.70 28.30
CA SER A 60 -3.54 15.90 28.68
C SER A 60 -2.71 14.63 28.48
N ASP A 61 -3.24 13.47 28.88
CA ASP A 61 -2.58 12.17 28.72
C ASP A 61 -2.41 11.81 27.22
N ALA A 62 -3.44 12.04 26.39
CA ALA A 62 -3.36 11.81 24.95
C ALA A 62 -2.32 12.71 24.26
N LEU A 63 -2.24 13.98 24.66
CA LEU A 63 -1.22 14.90 24.16
C LEU A 63 0.19 14.45 24.56
N ASN A 64 0.38 14.00 25.79
CA ASN A 64 1.67 13.48 26.27
C ASN A 64 2.07 12.20 25.54
N ALA A 65 1.13 11.28 25.31
CA ALA A 65 1.36 10.06 24.54
C ALA A 65 1.80 10.39 23.11
N TYR A 66 1.12 11.33 22.46
CA TYR A 66 1.49 11.79 21.11
C TYR A 66 2.89 12.40 21.06
N ARG A 67 3.22 13.32 21.97
CA ARG A 67 4.57 13.92 22.05
C ARG A 67 5.66 12.87 22.28
N SER A 68 5.38 11.88 23.11
CA SER A 68 6.30 10.77 23.37
C SER A 68 6.53 9.91 22.13
N ALA A 69 5.45 9.63 21.38
CA ALA A 69 5.52 8.86 20.13
C ALA A 69 6.32 9.59 19.04
N VAL A 70 6.15 10.92 18.90
CA VAL A 70 6.96 11.73 17.97
C VAL A 70 8.45 11.67 18.35
N SER A 71 8.79 11.91 19.62
CA SER A 71 10.18 11.86 20.11
C SER A 71 10.83 10.49 19.88
N LYS A 72 10.08 9.41 20.17
CA LYS A 72 10.53 8.04 19.90
C LYS A 72 10.76 7.80 18.41
N PHE A 73 9.87 8.31 17.56
CA PHE A 73 10.02 8.16 16.11
C PHE A 73 11.29 8.85 15.61
N GLU A 74 11.54 10.09 16.02
CA GLU A 74 12.78 10.80 15.72
C GLU A 74 14.02 10.04 16.18
N GLN A 75 14.00 9.48 17.40
CA GLN A 75 15.12 8.70 17.93
C GLN A 75 15.43 7.48 17.06
N VAL A 76 14.39 6.73 16.67
CA VAL A 76 14.56 5.53 15.83
C VAL A 76 15.05 5.90 14.43
N LEU A 77 14.57 7.01 13.86
CA LEU A 77 15.07 7.53 12.58
C LEU A 77 16.56 7.84 12.65
N ARG A 78 16.98 8.65 13.64
CA ARG A 78 18.39 9.01 13.86
C ARG A 78 19.27 7.79 14.07
N GLN A 79 18.81 6.83 14.89
CA GLN A 79 19.55 5.60 15.13
C GLN A 79 19.74 4.82 13.84
N ARG A 80 18.67 4.59 13.06
CA ARG A 80 18.78 3.81 11.82
C ARG A 80 19.65 4.53 10.78
N ARG A 81 19.55 5.86 10.69
CA ARG A 81 20.42 6.69 9.84
C ARG A 81 21.90 6.49 10.21
N ALA A 82 22.25 6.66 11.48
CA ALA A 82 23.63 6.51 11.95
C ALA A 82 24.19 5.11 11.66
N GLN A 83 23.39 4.06 11.87
CA GLN A 83 23.80 2.68 11.57
C GLN A 83 24.08 2.45 10.09
N LEU A 84 23.25 3.03 9.20
CA LEU A 84 23.46 2.95 7.76
C LEU A 84 24.69 3.75 7.31
N ASP A 85 24.85 4.97 7.82
CA ASP A 85 25.98 5.84 7.46
C ASP A 85 27.32 5.22 7.93
N ALA A 86 27.33 4.57 9.09
CA ALA A 86 28.47 3.86 9.64
C ALA A 86 28.70 2.46 9.02
N HIS A 87 27.85 2.01 8.09
CA HIS A 87 27.88 0.68 7.49
C HIS A 87 27.89 -0.46 8.55
N GLU A 88 27.20 -0.25 9.66
CA GLU A 88 27.08 -1.23 10.73
C GLU A 88 26.24 -2.44 10.29
N THR A 89 26.51 -3.59 10.89
CA THR A 89 25.62 -4.75 10.78
C THR A 89 24.24 -4.42 11.33
N LEU A 90 23.22 -4.45 10.47
CA LEU A 90 21.85 -4.14 10.88
C LEU A 90 21.18 -5.35 11.56
N PRO A 91 20.16 -5.12 12.41
CA PRO A 91 19.32 -6.20 12.93
C PRO A 91 18.64 -6.98 11.81
N ASN A 92 18.24 -8.22 12.11
CA ASN A 92 17.63 -9.16 11.17
C ASN A 92 16.40 -8.60 10.41
N LEU A 93 15.61 -7.71 11.03
CA LEU A 93 14.46 -7.02 10.41
C LEU A 93 14.66 -5.51 10.55
N PRO A 94 15.54 -4.90 9.74
CA PRO A 94 16.07 -3.56 10.00
C PRO A 94 15.02 -2.44 9.92
N GLY A 95 13.94 -2.65 9.16
CA GLY A 95 12.82 -1.71 9.03
C GLY A 95 11.74 -1.85 10.11
N GLN A 96 11.77 -2.90 10.95
CA GLN A 96 10.68 -3.19 11.88
C GLN A 96 10.51 -2.09 12.95
N ALA A 97 11.62 -1.62 13.54
CA ALA A 97 11.57 -0.58 14.56
C ALA A 97 11.04 0.75 14.01
N LEU A 98 11.49 1.13 12.80
CA LEU A 98 11.00 2.31 12.09
C LEU A 98 9.49 2.22 11.87
N TYR A 99 9.02 1.08 11.33
CA TYR A 99 7.61 0.84 11.04
C TYR A 99 6.74 1.03 12.28
N LEU A 100 7.12 0.39 13.39
CA LEU A 100 6.35 0.43 14.63
C LEU A 100 6.31 1.84 15.22
N ALA A 101 7.44 2.56 15.25
CA ALA A 101 7.49 3.92 15.77
C ALA A 101 6.63 4.89 14.93
N ARG A 102 6.65 4.73 13.60
CA ARG A 102 5.82 5.54 12.69
C ARG A 102 4.33 5.26 12.87
N ASN A 103 3.94 3.99 13.03
CA ASN A 103 2.56 3.60 13.34
C ASN A 103 2.08 4.16 14.69
N GLU A 104 2.94 4.11 15.71
CA GLU A 104 2.64 4.64 17.05
C GLU A 104 2.38 6.16 17.01
N MET A 105 3.19 6.91 16.26
CA MET A 105 2.99 8.36 16.06
C MET A 105 1.62 8.67 15.43
N ILE A 106 1.25 8.00 14.33
CA ILE A 106 -0.03 8.23 13.65
C ILE A 106 -1.20 7.79 14.54
N SER A 107 -1.05 6.65 15.21
CA SER A 107 -2.04 6.12 16.14
C SER A 107 -2.35 7.10 17.27
N THR A 108 -1.31 7.60 17.95
CA THR A 108 -1.45 8.50 19.10
C THR A 108 -1.96 9.87 18.71
N TYR A 109 -1.65 10.34 17.49
CA TYR A 109 -2.26 11.56 16.96
C TYR A 109 -3.74 11.39 16.67
N LYS A 110 -4.16 10.24 16.12
CA LYS A 110 -5.57 9.93 15.95
C LYS A 110 -6.31 9.85 17.28
N ASP A 111 -5.69 9.23 18.30
CA ASP A 111 -6.25 9.20 19.66
C ASP A 111 -6.40 10.61 20.25
N LEU A 112 -5.43 11.50 20.02
CA LEU A 112 -5.48 12.90 20.45
C LEU A 112 -6.59 13.68 19.74
N THR A 113 -6.69 13.58 18.42
CA THR A 113 -7.67 14.34 17.64
C THR A 113 -9.10 13.85 17.84
N ASP A 114 -9.30 12.58 18.23
CA ASP A 114 -10.61 12.07 18.66
C ASP A 114 -11.09 12.73 19.97
N LEU A 115 -10.17 13.00 20.89
CA LEU A 115 -10.48 13.62 22.19
C LEU A 115 -10.47 15.16 22.14
N VAL A 116 -9.72 15.72 21.19
CA VAL A 116 -9.54 17.15 21.00
C VAL A 116 -9.65 17.47 19.50
N PRO A 117 -10.85 17.54 18.92
CA PRO A 117 -11.03 17.79 17.48
C PRO A 117 -10.41 19.11 16.99
N SER A 118 -10.22 20.10 17.87
CA SER A 118 -9.52 21.34 17.53
C SER A 118 -8.02 21.16 17.25
N GLN A 119 -7.44 19.99 17.55
CA GLN A 119 -6.06 19.63 17.20
C GLN A 119 -5.94 19.02 15.80
N VAL A 120 -7.05 18.77 15.10
CA VAL A 120 -7.01 18.30 13.71
C VAL A 120 -6.23 19.31 12.87
N GLY A 121 -5.18 18.83 12.23
CA GLY A 121 -4.22 19.67 11.52
C GLY A 121 -4.69 20.12 10.15
N LYS A 122 -3.75 20.68 9.39
CA LYS A 122 -3.93 21.02 7.98
C LYS A 122 -3.69 19.78 7.08
N PRO A 123 -4.19 19.81 5.83
CA PRO A 123 -3.76 18.85 4.81
C PRO A 123 -2.23 18.78 4.69
N ASN A 124 -1.73 17.58 4.38
CA ASN A 124 -0.29 17.29 4.20
C ASN A 124 -0.03 16.77 2.79
N LYS A 125 1.25 16.82 2.36
CA LYS A 125 1.68 16.35 1.04
C LYS A 125 1.50 14.86 0.80
N PHE A 126 1.40 14.08 1.88
CA PHE A 126 1.14 12.65 1.80
C PHE A 126 -0.35 12.32 1.75
N GLU A 127 -1.24 13.33 1.73
CA GLU A 127 -2.70 13.25 1.76
C GLU A 127 -3.22 12.18 2.74
N ILE A 128 -2.54 12.04 3.88
CA ILE A 128 -3.06 11.33 5.04
C ILE A 128 -4.17 12.22 5.63
N PRO A 129 -5.36 11.69 6.00
CA PRO A 129 -6.40 12.54 6.56
C PRO A 129 -5.87 13.34 7.76
N PRO A 130 -6.18 14.65 7.88
CA PRO A 130 -5.56 15.51 8.90
C PRO A 130 -5.84 15.14 10.35
N ALA A 131 -6.80 14.24 10.61
CA ALA A 131 -7.01 13.67 11.95
C ALA A 131 -5.98 12.58 12.30
N TYR A 132 -5.28 12.02 11.31
CA TYR A 132 -4.33 10.91 11.50
C TYR A 132 -2.87 11.38 11.43
N PHE A 133 -2.61 12.54 10.84
CA PHE A 133 -1.24 13.04 10.71
C PHE A 133 -1.14 14.56 10.76
N GLU A 134 -0.18 15.04 11.55
CA GLU A 134 0.13 16.45 11.67
C GLU A 134 1.17 16.87 10.63
N ALA A 135 0.82 17.83 9.76
CA ALA A 135 1.65 18.26 8.63
C ALA A 135 3.07 18.74 9.02
N ARG A 136 3.30 19.23 10.25
CA ARG A 136 4.65 19.62 10.68
C ARG A 136 5.63 18.45 10.75
N ASN A 137 5.13 17.21 10.86
CA ASN A 137 5.96 16.01 10.94
C ASN A 137 6.28 15.43 9.55
N GLU A 138 5.93 16.11 8.46
CA GLU A 138 6.28 15.69 7.11
C GLU A 138 7.76 15.34 6.92
N PRO A 139 8.73 16.11 7.47
CA PRO A 139 10.15 15.77 7.36
C PRO A 139 10.52 14.41 7.98
N LEU A 140 9.81 13.97 9.03
CA LEU A 140 10.04 12.67 9.66
C LEU A 140 9.60 11.53 8.73
N LEU A 141 8.47 11.70 8.04
CA LEU A 141 8.03 10.74 7.02
C LEU A 141 8.95 10.76 5.79
N ASP A 142 9.51 11.91 5.41
CA ASP A 142 10.51 11.97 4.35
C ASP A 142 11.78 11.19 4.67
N GLU A 143 12.33 11.38 5.87
CA GLU A 143 13.48 10.60 6.31
C GLU A 143 13.16 9.11 6.37
N TYR A 144 11.99 8.78 6.91
CA TYR A 144 11.49 7.43 6.96
C TYR A 144 11.49 6.75 5.59
N TYR A 145 10.93 7.38 4.55
CA TYR A 145 10.87 6.79 3.22
C TYR A 145 12.26 6.61 2.62
N ARG A 146 13.15 7.60 2.80
CA ARG A 146 14.54 7.52 2.36
C ARG A 146 15.29 6.37 3.04
N LEU A 147 15.03 6.09 4.31
CA LEU A 147 15.63 4.94 4.99
C LEU A 147 15.09 3.63 4.42
N PHE A 148 13.78 3.51 4.20
CA PHE A 148 13.22 2.33 3.53
C PHE A 148 13.72 2.19 2.09
N ASP A 149 14.08 3.27 1.38
CA ASP A 149 14.60 3.18 0.00
C ASP A 149 15.93 2.41 0.01
N LEU A 150 16.74 2.64 1.04
CA LEU A 150 18.00 1.94 1.25
C LEU A 150 17.77 0.50 1.74
N LEU A 151 16.84 0.30 2.69
CA LEU A 151 16.62 -1.01 3.31
C LEU A 151 15.90 -2.01 2.39
N ASP A 152 15.03 -1.54 1.49
CA ASP A 152 14.31 -2.37 0.52
C ASP A 152 15.03 -2.43 -0.85
N ALA A 153 16.22 -1.82 -0.96
CA ALA A 153 16.95 -1.75 -2.22
C ALA A 153 17.12 -3.17 -2.81
N PRO A 154 16.86 -3.35 -4.12
CA PRO A 154 17.13 -4.62 -4.77
C PRO A 154 18.60 -5.01 -4.62
N PRO A 155 18.92 -6.30 -4.43
CA PRO A 155 20.32 -6.74 -4.42
C PRO A 155 20.96 -6.44 -5.78
N ALA A 156 22.27 -6.16 -5.79
CA ALA A 156 22.98 -5.69 -6.99
C ALA A 156 22.89 -6.64 -8.19
N ASN A 157 22.77 -7.94 -7.95
CA ASN A 157 22.62 -8.98 -8.98
C ASN A 157 21.16 -9.28 -9.34
N ALA A 158 20.20 -8.51 -8.82
CA ALA A 158 18.80 -8.65 -9.21
C ALA A 158 18.61 -8.34 -10.69
N GLN A 159 17.87 -9.20 -11.35
CA GLN A 159 17.61 -9.18 -12.77
C GLN A 159 16.37 -8.35 -13.08
N LYS A 160 16.59 -7.03 -13.26
CA LYS A 160 15.54 -6.10 -13.68
C LYS A 160 15.09 -6.36 -15.12
N SER A 161 13.89 -5.89 -15.43
CA SER A 161 13.34 -5.71 -16.77
C SER A 161 13.40 -4.24 -17.18
N ASP A 162 13.54 -3.99 -18.47
CA ASP A 162 13.46 -2.65 -19.06
C ASP A 162 12.00 -2.20 -19.27
N THR A 163 11.04 -3.12 -19.17
CA THR A 163 9.60 -2.84 -19.38
C THR A 163 8.71 -3.37 -18.25
N PRO A 164 9.02 -3.10 -16.97
CA PRO A 164 8.45 -3.83 -15.84
C PRO A 164 6.93 -3.77 -15.73
N PHE A 165 6.35 -2.59 -15.95
CA PHE A 165 4.91 -2.45 -15.86
C PHE A 165 4.19 -3.15 -17.02
N LYS A 166 4.81 -3.15 -18.21
CA LYS A 166 4.29 -3.88 -19.37
C LYS A 166 4.33 -5.38 -19.11
N ASP A 167 5.43 -5.89 -18.54
CA ASP A 167 5.58 -7.31 -18.20
C ASP A 167 4.46 -7.78 -17.27
N VAL A 168 4.18 -6.98 -16.23
CA VAL A 168 3.10 -7.27 -15.28
C VAL A 168 1.74 -7.28 -15.96
N ALA A 169 1.45 -6.29 -16.81
CA ALA A 169 0.19 -6.21 -17.55
C ALA A 169 0.03 -7.37 -18.54
N ASP A 170 1.07 -7.67 -19.32
CA ASP A 170 1.09 -8.74 -20.32
C ASP A 170 0.92 -10.11 -19.67
N LEU A 171 1.67 -10.40 -18.59
CA LEU A 171 1.57 -11.65 -17.84
C LEU A 171 0.18 -11.83 -17.23
N GLY A 172 -0.36 -10.80 -16.57
CA GLY A 172 -1.72 -10.84 -16.02
C GLY A 172 -2.78 -11.13 -17.09
N THR A 173 -2.68 -10.45 -18.24
CA THR A 173 -3.59 -10.62 -19.37
C THR A 173 -3.48 -12.02 -19.99
N ALA A 174 -2.25 -12.50 -20.25
CA ALA A 174 -2.02 -13.80 -20.87
C ALA A 174 -2.47 -14.96 -19.98
N ILE A 175 -2.20 -14.89 -18.66
CA ILE A 175 -2.68 -15.87 -17.69
C ILE A 175 -4.21 -15.90 -17.69
N ALA A 176 -4.87 -14.75 -17.70
CA ALA A 176 -6.33 -14.67 -17.76
C ALA A 176 -6.89 -15.29 -19.04
N ARG A 177 -6.34 -14.98 -20.21
CA ARG A 177 -6.75 -15.59 -21.49
C ARG A 177 -6.57 -17.11 -21.47
N ALA A 178 -5.44 -17.61 -20.96
CA ALA A 178 -5.21 -19.05 -20.83
C ALA A 178 -6.14 -19.75 -19.83
N LYS A 179 -6.73 -18.99 -18.90
CA LYS A 179 -7.78 -19.43 -17.97
C LYS A 179 -9.20 -19.26 -18.54
N GLY A 180 -9.33 -18.85 -19.80
CA GLY A 180 -10.60 -18.85 -20.55
C GLY A 180 -11.32 -17.50 -20.59
N LEU A 181 -10.67 -16.40 -20.19
CA LEU A 181 -11.28 -15.07 -20.31
C LEU A 181 -11.20 -14.56 -21.76
N ASP A 182 -12.24 -13.83 -22.16
CA ASP A 182 -12.21 -13.00 -23.36
C ASP A 182 -11.23 -11.81 -23.20
N ALA A 183 -10.99 -11.08 -24.29
CA ALA A 183 -10.03 -9.97 -24.30
C ALA A 183 -10.38 -8.86 -23.29
N ALA A 184 -11.66 -8.51 -23.18
CA ALA A 184 -12.11 -7.41 -22.31
C ALA A 184 -11.91 -7.75 -20.82
N ASN A 185 -12.27 -8.96 -20.41
CA ASN A 185 -12.06 -9.41 -19.03
C ASN A 185 -10.59 -9.69 -18.73
N ALA A 186 -9.81 -10.15 -19.71
CA ALA A 186 -8.37 -10.34 -19.56
C ALA A 186 -7.62 -9.02 -19.36
N GLU A 187 -8.04 -7.93 -20.01
CA GLU A 187 -7.49 -6.59 -19.80
C GLU A 187 -7.68 -6.14 -18.34
N ILE A 188 -8.84 -6.43 -17.74
CA ILE A 188 -9.09 -6.14 -16.31
C ILE A 188 -8.07 -6.89 -15.42
N ALA A 189 -7.76 -8.15 -15.75
CA ALA A 189 -6.75 -8.91 -15.01
C ALA A 189 -5.34 -8.31 -15.15
N GLY A 190 -4.98 -7.82 -16.34
CA GLY A 190 -3.73 -7.07 -16.57
C GLY A 190 -3.65 -5.81 -15.71
N ARG A 191 -4.73 -5.02 -15.65
CA ARG A 191 -4.81 -3.83 -14.79
C ARG A 191 -4.66 -4.18 -13.30
N ILE A 192 -5.36 -5.22 -12.85
CA ILE A 192 -5.29 -5.70 -11.47
C ILE A 192 -3.87 -6.16 -11.13
N ALA A 193 -3.18 -6.86 -12.03
CA ALA A 193 -1.79 -7.28 -11.84
C ALA A 193 -0.87 -6.08 -11.61
N VAL A 194 -1.02 -5.00 -12.38
CA VAL A 194 -0.27 -3.74 -12.16
C VAL A 194 -0.64 -3.13 -10.79
N GLY A 195 -1.91 -3.17 -10.41
CA GLY A 195 -2.37 -2.78 -9.08
C GLY A 195 -1.63 -3.51 -7.96
N ILE A 196 -1.56 -4.84 -8.02
CA ILE A 196 -0.84 -5.67 -7.04
C ILE A 196 0.65 -5.33 -7.01
N PHE A 197 1.27 -5.13 -8.19
CA PHE A 197 2.68 -4.73 -8.25
C PHE A 197 2.94 -3.43 -7.46
N PHE A 198 2.08 -2.42 -7.65
CA PHE A 198 2.15 -1.20 -6.86
C PHE A 198 1.87 -1.42 -5.38
N ALA A 199 0.89 -2.23 -5.02
CA ALA A 199 0.57 -2.51 -3.62
C ALA A 199 1.74 -3.17 -2.87
N GLU A 200 2.42 -4.11 -3.51
CA GLU A 200 3.48 -4.93 -2.93
C GLU A 200 4.85 -4.27 -2.92
N THR A 201 5.18 -3.42 -3.90
CA THR A 201 6.55 -2.88 -4.05
C THR A 201 6.64 -1.44 -4.52
N ASN A 202 5.52 -0.76 -4.73
CA ASN A 202 5.48 0.60 -5.25
C ASN A 202 5.90 0.69 -6.73
N GLY A 203 5.76 -0.43 -7.46
CA GLY A 203 6.31 -0.55 -8.80
C GLY A 203 7.84 -0.69 -8.82
N VAL A 204 8.49 -0.90 -7.66
CA VAL A 204 9.93 -1.18 -7.59
C VAL A 204 10.17 -2.65 -7.89
N GLN A 205 10.97 -2.91 -8.92
CA GLN A 205 11.33 -4.27 -9.28
C GLN A 205 12.29 -4.88 -8.26
N ASN A 206 12.11 -6.18 -8.01
CA ASN A 206 13.06 -6.99 -7.24
C ASN A 206 13.39 -6.44 -5.84
N ALA A 207 12.47 -5.68 -5.26
CA ALA A 207 12.66 -5.07 -3.96
C ALA A 207 12.98 -6.13 -2.90
N GLY A 208 13.87 -5.76 -1.97
CA GLY A 208 14.04 -6.48 -0.72
C GLY A 208 12.81 -6.34 0.18
N ASN A 209 12.94 -6.72 1.44
CA ASN A 209 11.91 -6.45 2.43
C ASN A 209 12.56 -6.21 3.80
N ALA A 210 12.58 -4.95 4.22
CA ALA A 210 13.18 -4.52 5.47
C ALA A 210 12.48 -5.11 6.71
N ARG A 211 11.29 -5.71 6.55
CA ARG A 211 10.50 -6.34 7.63
C ARG A 211 10.36 -7.85 7.46
N SER A 212 11.02 -8.46 6.48
CA SER A 212 11.04 -9.91 6.31
C SER A 212 12.23 -10.39 5.49
N ASN A 213 12.96 -11.39 5.99
CA ASN A 213 13.99 -12.06 5.19
C ASN A 213 13.42 -13.12 4.25
N LYS A 214 12.13 -13.45 4.40
CA LYS A 214 11.46 -14.47 3.61
C LYS A 214 10.94 -13.90 2.29
N TYR A 215 10.38 -12.71 2.33
CA TYR A 215 9.69 -12.07 1.21
C TYR A 215 10.62 -11.13 0.46
N LYS A 216 10.60 -11.20 -0.88
CA LYS A 216 11.42 -10.36 -1.77
C LYS A 216 10.88 -10.44 -3.19
N GLY A 217 11.47 -9.66 -4.08
CA GLY A 217 11.10 -9.70 -5.49
C GLY A 217 10.07 -8.64 -5.83
N SER A 218 9.72 -8.57 -7.11
CA SER A 218 8.76 -7.62 -7.65
C SER A 218 7.36 -7.74 -7.05
N PHE A 219 6.97 -8.91 -6.52
CA PHE A 219 5.68 -9.16 -5.85
C PHE A 219 5.82 -9.59 -4.38
N GLN A 220 6.99 -9.34 -3.77
CA GLN A 220 7.28 -9.68 -2.38
C GLN A 220 6.90 -11.13 -2.06
N THR A 221 7.43 -12.08 -2.82
CA THR A 221 7.01 -13.49 -2.81
C THR A 221 7.88 -14.33 -1.89
N GLY A 222 7.26 -15.21 -1.11
CA GLY A 222 7.97 -16.19 -0.29
C GLY A 222 8.47 -17.39 -1.11
N PRO A 223 9.43 -18.21 -0.63
CA PRO A 223 9.93 -19.35 -1.39
C PRO A 223 8.84 -20.38 -1.74
N SER A 224 7.93 -20.67 -0.81
CA SER A 224 6.82 -21.61 -1.04
C SER A 224 5.77 -21.09 -2.02
N GLU A 225 5.53 -19.77 -2.00
CA GLU A 225 4.63 -19.11 -2.95
C GLU A 225 5.21 -19.14 -4.36
N ASP A 226 6.51 -18.86 -4.49
CA ASP A 226 7.25 -18.98 -5.76
C ASP A 226 7.21 -20.41 -6.32
N GLN A 227 7.48 -21.42 -5.49
CA GLN A 227 7.42 -22.82 -5.90
C GLN A 227 6.01 -23.23 -6.38
N THR A 228 4.99 -22.80 -5.64
CA THR A 228 3.59 -23.07 -6.00
C THR A 228 3.20 -22.36 -7.30
N GLY A 229 3.63 -21.11 -7.44
CA GLY A 229 3.46 -20.31 -8.66
C GLY A 229 4.07 -20.96 -9.88
N ARG A 230 5.33 -21.40 -9.78
CA ARG A 230 6.04 -22.12 -10.85
C ARG A 230 5.31 -23.39 -11.27
N ALA A 231 4.92 -24.21 -10.30
CA ALA A 231 4.19 -25.45 -10.57
C ALA A 231 2.86 -25.15 -11.28
N ALA A 232 2.12 -24.13 -10.83
CA ALA A 232 0.88 -23.71 -11.46
C ALA A 232 1.10 -23.13 -12.87
N TRP A 233 2.17 -22.35 -13.10
CA TRP A 233 2.54 -21.84 -14.42
C TRP A 233 2.79 -22.97 -15.42
N ALA A 234 3.58 -23.97 -15.02
CA ALA A 234 3.94 -25.10 -15.87
C ALA A 234 2.69 -25.83 -16.43
N LEU A 235 1.61 -25.91 -15.65
CA LEU A 235 0.35 -26.54 -16.07
C LEU A 235 -0.39 -25.76 -17.17
N ILE A 236 -0.24 -24.43 -17.21
CA ILE A 236 -0.94 -23.59 -18.21
C ILE A 236 -0.03 -23.12 -19.35
N LYS A 237 1.29 -23.25 -19.21
CA LYS A 237 2.29 -22.81 -20.19
C LYS A 237 1.98 -23.28 -21.62
N PRO A 238 1.55 -24.54 -21.89
CA PRO A 238 1.17 -24.95 -23.25
C PRO A 238 -0.01 -24.17 -23.83
N ARG A 239 -0.99 -23.79 -23.00
CA ARG A 239 -2.14 -22.98 -23.43
C ARG A 239 -1.71 -21.55 -23.74
N VAL A 240 -0.83 -20.98 -22.91
CA VAL A 240 -0.26 -19.67 -23.18
C VAL A 240 0.57 -19.70 -24.47
N ALA A 241 1.37 -20.76 -24.70
CA ALA A 241 2.15 -20.93 -25.92
C ALA A 241 1.27 -20.95 -27.18
N ALA A 242 0.09 -21.59 -27.11
CA ALA A 242 -0.85 -21.61 -28.22
C ALA A 242 -1.52 -20.24 -28.47
N LEU A 243 -1.68 -19.41 -27.43
CA LEU A 243 -2.32 -18.10 -27.52
C LEU A 243 -1.36 -16.97 -27.85
N ASP A 244 -0.13 -17.04 -27.35
CA ASP A 244 0.92 -16.03 -27.46
C ASP A 244 2.31 -16.69 -27.47
N PRO A 245 2.78 -17.16 -28.65
CA PRO A 245 4.10 -17.78 -28.79
C PRO A 245 5.26 -16.82 -28.43
N ALA A 246 5.09 -15.52 -28.67
CA ALA A 246 6.13 -14.53 -28.41
C ALA A 246 6.36 -14.32 -26.91
N LEU A 247 5.28 -14.32 -26.12
CA LEU A 247 5.37 -14.27 -24.66
C LEU A 247 6.09 -15.50 -24.11
N ILE A 248 5.83 -16.70 -24.61
CA ILE A 248 6.54 -17.91 -24.17
C ILE A 248 8.01 -17.91 -24.59
N ALA A 249 8.33 -17.45 -25.80
CA ALA A 249 9.72 -17.28 -26.20
C ALA A 249 10.47 -16.29 -25.29
N ARG A 250 9.78 -15.28 -24.76
CA ARG A 250 10.33 -14.40 -23.73
C ARG A 250 10.46 -15.10 -22.38
N ASP A 251 9.43 -15.83 -21.95
CA ASP A 251 9.44 -16.62 -20.72
C ASP A 251 10.64 -17.56 -20.65
N ASP A 252 10.91 -18.30 -21.74
CA ASP A 252 12.04 -19.22 -21.82
C ASP A 252 13.40 -18.50 -21.71
N ARG A 253 13.51 -17.29 -22.28
CA ARG A 253 14.72 -16.47 -22.14
C ARG A 253 14.92 -15.99 -20.71
N GLU A 254 13.86 -15.59 -20.02
CA GLU A 254 13.93 -15.12 -18.63
C GLU A 254 14.23 -16.26 -17.65
N GLU A 255 13.67 -17.45 -17.90
CA GLU A 255 14.02 -18.71 -17.20
C GLU A 255 15.50 -19.10 -17.41
N ALA A 256 16.02 -18.94 -18.62
CA ALA A 256 17.45 -19.16 -18.86
C ALA A 256 18.32 -18.07 -18.20
N ARG A 257 17.85 -16.82 -18.20
CA ARG A 257 18.59 -15.67 -17.67
C ARG A 257 18.82 -15.77 -16.18
N ILE A 258 17.85 -16.24 -15.39
CA ILE A 258 17.98 -16.33 -13.93
C ILE A 258 19.14 -17.23 -13.49
N GLY A 259 19.43 -18.30 -14.24
CA GLY A 259 20.53 -19.21 -13.96
C GLY A 259 20.48 -19.78 -12.54
N ASN A 260 21.57 -19.61 -11.78
CA ASN A 260 21.71 -20.13 -10.42
C ASN A 260 21.25 -19.14 -9.32
N LEU A 261 20.67 -18.00 -9.69
CA LEU A 261 20.18 -17.03 -8.72
C LEU A 261 18.89 -17.52 -8.04
N ASP A 262 18.56 -16.93 -6.89
CA ASP A 262 17.23 -17.09 -6.28
C ASP A 262 16.18 -16.67 -7.30
N HIS A 263 15.28 -17.60 -7.67
CA HIS A 263 14.33 -17.45 -8.77
C HIS A 263 13.55 -16.13 -8.75
N ARG A 264 13.27 -15.63 -7.54
CA ARG A 264 12.50 -14.42 -7.26
C ARG A 264 13.24 -13.11 -7.56
N LEU A 265 14.54 -13.19 -7.85
CA LEU A 265 15.37 -12.04 -8.19
C LEU A 265 15.33 -11.67 -9.67
N ASN A 266 14.61 -12.43 -10.50
CA ASN A 266 14.25 -12.01 -11.84
C ASN A 266 12.83 -11.44 -11.84
N HIS A 267 12.69 -10.25 -12.42
CA HIS A 267 11.42 -9.53 -12.42
C HIS A 267 10.30 -10.34 -13.08
N TRP A 268 10.55 -10.83 -14.31
CA TRP A 268 9.57 -11.54 -15.11
C TRP A 268 9.09 -12.81 -14.41
N THR A 269 10.02 -13.65 -13.98
CA THR A 269 9.69 -14.94 -13.37
C THR A 269 8.99 -14.73 -12.02
N ASN A 270 9.45 -13.78 -11.19
CA ASN A 270 8.79 -13.49 -9.93
C ASN A 270 7.36 -12.97 -10.10
N VAL A 271 7.13 -12.06 -11.04
CA VAL A 271 5.77 -11.55 -11.34
C VAL A 271 4.85 -12.69 -11.78
N ARG A 272 5.29 -13.47 -12.76
CA ARG A 272 4.54 -14.59 -13.32
C ARG A 272 4.15 -15.59 -12.24
N ASP A 273 5.10 -16.02 -11.43
CA ASP A 273 4.86 -17.05 -10.42
C ASP A 273 4.02 -16.50 -9.26
N ALA A 274 4.21 -15.25 -8.86
CA ALA A 274 3.36 -14.63 -7.85
C ALA A 274 1.89 -14.52 -8.30
N LEU A 275 1.66 -14.12 -9.55
CA LEU A 275 0.32 -14.08 -10.14
C LEU A 275 -0.30 -15.48 -10.19
N MET A 276 0.47 -16.48 -10.61
CA MET A 276 0.02 -17.87 -10.65
C MET A 276 -0.28 -18.46 -9.27
N GLY A 277 0.54 -18.14 -8.27
CA GLY A 277 0.44 -18.69 -6.93
C GLY A 277 -0.78 -18.20 -6.15
N THR A 278 -1.09 -16.90 -6.22
CA THR A 278 -2.18 -16.33 -5.40
C THR A 278 -3.43 -15.95 -6.20
N HIS A 279 -3.30 -15.48 -7.44
CA HIS A 279 -4.36 -14.74 -8.12
C HIS A 279 -4.99 -15.46 -9.31
N ALA A 280 -4.24 -16.29 -10.04
CA ALA A 280 -4.68 -16.85 -11.32
C ALA A 280 -5.97 -17.67 -11.24
N ASP A 281 -6.27 -18.33 -10.12
CA ASP A 281 -7.51 -19.10 -9.96
C ASP A 281 -8.75 -18.23 -9.73
N ILE A 282 -8.55 -16.95 -9.42
CA ILE A 282 -9.62 -15.96 -9.27
C ILE A 282 -9.87 -15.21 -10.59
N PHE A 283 -8.93 -15.24 -11.55
CA PHE A 283 -9.09 -14.57 -12.83
C PHE A 283 -10.38 -14.93 -13.57
N PRO A 284 -10.83 -16.21 -13.65
CA PRO A 284 -12.14 -16.56 -14.21
C PRO A 284 -13.34 -15.80 -13.65
N GLN A 285 -13.22 -15.24 -12.45
CA GLN A 285 -14.29 -14.51 -11.76
C GLN A 285 -14.19 -12.98 -11.95
N VAL A 286 -13.16 -12.47 -12.64
CA VAL A 286 -12.90 -11.02 -12.75
C VAL A 286 -14.08 -10.26 -13.36
N GLY A 287 -14.75 -10.80 -14.37
CA GLY A 287 -15.94 -10.17 -14.94
C GLY A 287 -17.10 -10.06 -13.94
N THR A 288 -17.30 -11.06 -13.09
CA THR A 288 -18.30 -11.02 -12.00
C THR A 288 -17.87 -10.05 -10.90
N ILE A 289 -16.59 -10.05 -10.55
CA ILE A 289 -16.02 -9.11 -9.58
C ILE A 289 -16.20 -7.67 -10.05
N ALA A 290 -15.96 -7.37 -11.32
CA ALA A 290 -16.13 -6.05 -11.88
C ALA A 290 -17.59 -5.56 -11.85
N LYS A 291 -18.57 -6.48 -11.92
CA LYS A 291 -19.99 -6.14 -11.72
C LYS A 291 -20.32 -5.85 -10.26
N MET A 292 -19.72 -6.59 -9.31
CA MET A 292 -19.92 -6.38 -7.87
C MET A 292 -19.19 -5.15 -7.33
N LEU A 293 -18.02 -4.85 -7.91
CA LEU A 293 -17.15 -3.72 -7.57
C LEU A 293 -16.87 -2.92 -8.85
N PRO A 294 -17.77 -2.01 -9.26
CA PRO A 294 -17.60 -1.24 -10.50
C PRO A 294 -16.36 -0.33 -10.49
N ASP A 295 -15.94 0.14 -9.31
CA ASP A 295 -14.72 0.93 -9.15
C ASP A 295 -13.46 0.07 -9.32
N PRO A 296 -12.59 0.37 -10.31
CA PRO A 296 -11.30 -0.31 -10.49
C PRO A 296 -10.40 -0.30 -9.26
N ILE A 297 -10.46 0.75 -8.43
CA ILE A 297 -9.65 0.85 -7.22
C ILE A 297 -10.13 -0.17 -6.18
N ASP A 298 -11.43 -0.35 -6.02
CA ASP A 298 -11.99 -1.39 -5.15
C ASP A 298 -11.66 -2.80 -5.65
N GLN A 299 -11.61 -3.01 -6.98
CA GLN A 299 -11.14 -4.29 -7.54
C GLN A 299 -9.69 -4.57 -7.14
N MET A 300 -8.79 -3.58 -7.25
CA MET A 300 -7.39 -3.75 -6.85
C MET A 300 -7.26 -3.98 -5.33
N LYS A 301 -8.03 -3.26 -4.50
CA LYS A 301 -8.09 -3.49 -3.05
C LYS A 301 -8.53 -4.91 -2.71
N LEU A 302 -9.54 -5.44 -3.40
CA LEU A 302 -9.99 -6.82 -3.18
C LEU A 302 -8.88 -7.84 -3.49
N PHE A 303 -8.13 -7.63 -4.57
CA PHE A 303 -7.01 -8.51 -4.92
C PHE A 303 -5.84 -8.36 -3.95
N GLU A 304 -5.63 -7.18 -3.40
CA GLU A 304 -4.68 -6.98 -2.30
C GLU A 304 -5.14 -7.69 -1.02
N LEU A 305 -6.43 -7.65 -0.68
CA LEU A 305 -6.97 -8.45 0.43
C LEU A 305 -6.77 -9.95 0.24
N MET A 306 -6.74 -10.44 -1.01
CA MET A 306 -6.40 -11.82 -1.30
C MET A 306 -4.98 -12.19 -0.85
N GLN A 307 -4.04 -11.23 -0.80
CA GLN A 307 -2.68 -11.44 -0.27
C GLN A 307 -2.66 -11.38 1.25
N ILE A 308 -3.45 -10.48 1.85
CA ILE A 308 -3.48 -10.24 3.30
C ILE A 308 -4.26 -11.35 4.05
N ILE A 309 -5.45 -11.68 3.56
CA ILE A 309 -6.42 -12.60 4.17
C ILE A 309 -7.06 -13.52 3.11
N PRO A 310 -6.27 -14.38 2.43
CA PRO A 310 -6.71 -15.17 1.26
C PRO A 310 -7.95 -16.02 1.54
N SER A 311 -7.95 -16.80 2.63
CA SER A 311 -9.05 -17.72 2.92
C SER A 311 -10.37 -16.99 3.20
N PRO A 312 -10.42 -15.95 4.07
CA PRO A 312 -11.59 -15.11 4.22
C PRO A 312 -12.07 -14.46 2.91
N THR A 313 -11.16 -13.97 2.06
CA THR A 313 -11.56 -13.29 0.80
C THR A 313 -12.16 -14.27 -0.20
N ARG A 314 -11.59 -15.47 -0.33
CA ARG A 314 -12.19 -16.54 -1.16
C ARG A 314 -13.55 -16.97 -0.63
N ALA A 315 -13.72 -17.07 0.70
CA ALA A 315 -15.01 -17.40 1.30
C ALA A 315 -16.06 -16.32 1.03
N ALA A 316 -15.68 -15.04 1.15
CA ALA A 316 -16.56 -13.92 0.86
C ALA A 316 -17.02 -13.90 -0.61
N LEU A 317 -16.10 -14.14 -1.56
CA LEU A 317 -16.44 -14.25 -2.98
C LEU A 317 -17.41 -15.40 -3.28
N ARG A 318 -17.17 -16.59 -2.71
CA ARG A 318 -18.06 -17.75 -2.89
C ARG A 318 -19.45 -17.55 -2.28
N SER A 319 -19.59 -16.65 -1.30
CA SER A 319 -20.88 -16.40 -0.66
C SER A 319 -21.90 -15.70 -1.57
N GLY A 320 -21.44 -15.08 -2.66
CA GLY A 320 -22.29 -14.23 -3.52
C GLY A 320 -22.72 -12.90 -2.87
N ASN A 321 -22.32 -12.64 -1.62
CA ASN A 321 -22.63 -11.43 -0.87
C ASN A 321 -21.35 -10.78 -0.33
N LEU A 322 -20.41 -10.49 -1.24
CA LEU A 322 -19.07 -10.02 -0.91
C LEU A 322 -19.10 -8.86 0.10
N LEU A 323 -19.77 -7.76 -0.24
CA LEU A 323 -19.72 -6.51 0.53
C LEU A 323 -20.26 -6.62 1.96
N ASN A 324 -21.25 -7.47 2.19
CA ASN A 324 -21.83 -7.68 3.52
C ASN A 324 -21.20 -8.85 4.28
N HIS A 325 -20.32 -9.64 3.65
CA HIS A 325 -19.64 -10.75 4.31
C HIS A 325 -18.81 -10.21 5.48
N ARG A 326 -19.07 -10.71 6.69
CA ARG A 326 -18.46 -10.20 7.92
C ARG A 326 -17.30 -11.09 8.37
N ILE A 327 -16.20 -10.45 8.73
CA ILE A 327 -15.07 -11.07 9.41
C ILE A 327 -15.14 -10.70 10.89
N SER A 328 -15.11 -11.71 11.76
CA SER A 328 -15.05 -11.56 13.22
C SER A 328 -13.94 -12.40 13.86
N ASP A 329 -13.21 -13.21 13.07
CA ASP A 329 -12.08 -13.98 13.59
C ASP A 329 -11.01 -13.02 14.13
N PRO A 330 -10.63 -13.13 15.42
CA PRO A 330 -9.69 -12.19 16.04
C PRO A 330 -8.31 -12.18 15.39
N THR A 331 -7.87 -13.33 14.86
CA THR A 331 -6.59 -13.47 14.17
C THR A 331 -6.62 -12.74 12.83
N VAL A 332 -7.69 -12.92 12.05
CA VAL A 332 -7.90 -12.23 10.78
C VAL A 332 -8.03 -10.72 10.99
N MET A 333 -8.80 -10.29 11.99
CA MET A 333 -8.86 -8.87 12.37
C MET A 333 -7.47 -8.34 12.79
N GLY A 334 -6.65 -9.15 13.44
CA GLY A 334 -5.25 -8.84 13.73
C GLY A 334 -4.43 -8.61 12.46
N TYR A 335 -4.62 -9.43 11.41
CA TYR A 335 -3.91 -9.26 10.13
C TYR A 335 -4.30 -7.98 9.40
N LEU A 336 -5.58 -7.59 9.45
CA LEU A 336 -6.04 -6.30 8.92
C LEU A 336 -5.31 -5.13 9.60
N ARG A 337 -5.28 -5.11 10.94
CA ARG A 337 -4.59 -4.06 11.71
C ARG A 337 -3.09 -4.01 11.43
N ASN A 338 -2.44 -5.17 11.33
CA ASN A 338 -1.02 -5.25 11.00
C ASN A 338 -0.69 -4.68 9.61
N ASN A 339 -1.69 -4.63 8.72
CA ASN A 339 -1.61 -4.04 7.39
C ASN A 339 -2.27 -2.66 7.31
N SER A 340 -2.38 -1.96 8.44
CA SER A 340 -2.88 -0.59 8.56
C SER A 340 -4.36 -0.40 8.22
N ILE A 341 -5.15 -1.48 8.26
CA ILE A 341 -6.61 -1.47 8.12
C ILE A 341 -7.22 -1.53 9.52
N PHE A 342 -7.96 -0.51 9.93
CA PHE A 342 -8.44 -0.31 11.31
C PHE A 342 -7.30 -0.22 12.36
N ALA A 343 -6.15 0.34 11.99
CA ALA A 343 -4.98 0.39 12.85
C ALA A 343 -4.87 1.65 13.73
N TYR A 344 -5.54 2.75 13.37
CA TYR A 344 -5.28 4.07 13.96
C TYR A 344 -6.52 4.64 14.63
N GLY A 345 -6.36 5.16 15.84
CA GLY A 345 -7.47 5.52 16.72
C GLY A 345 -7.92 4.34 17.59
N GLN A 346 -8.32 4.65 18.82
CA GLN A 346 -8.84 3.65 19.76
C GLN A 346 -10.08 2.94 19.21
N ALA A 347 -11.00 3.68 18.58
CA ALA A 347 -12.24 3.11 18.03
C ALA A 347 -11.97 2.06 16.94
N ASP A 348 -11.05 2.34 16.01
CA ASP A 348 -10.67 1.40 14.96
C ASP A 348 -10.00 0.15 15.55
N ARG A 349 -9.07 0.33 16.49
CA ARG A 349 -8.40 -0.81 17.14
C ARG A 349 -9.35 -1.66 17.98
N ALA A 350 -10.38 -1.06 18.57
CA ALA A 350 -11.40 -1.74 19.37
C ALA A 350 -12.41 -2.56 18.53
N ARG A 351 -12.48 -2.35 17.20
CA ARG A 351 -13.39 -3.11 16.33
C ARG A 351 -13.13 -4.61 16.44
N THR A 352 -14.14 -5.39 16.79
CA THR A 352 -14.07 -6.86 16.86
C THR A 352 -14.48 -7.55 15.57
N SER A 353 -15.14 -6.82 14.66
CA SER A 353 -15.52 -7.32 13.34
C SER A 353 -15.65 -6.19 12.32
N ALA A 354 -15.65 -6.55 11.04
CA ALA A 354 -15.95 -5.65 9.92
C ALA A 354 -16.51 -6.43 8.74
N ASN A 355 -17.37 -5.81 7.93
CA ASN A 355 -17.73 -6.34 6.61
C ASN A 355 -16.75 -5.89 5.52
N TYR A 356 -16.80 -6.49 4.34
CA TYR A 356 -15.86 -6.15 3.26
C TYR A 356 -15.99 -4.72 2.75
N ARG A 357 -17.18 -4.10 2.76
CA ARG A 357 -17.29 -2.68 2.39
C ARG A 357 -16.48 -1.80 3.36
N GLU A 358 -16.66 -2.02 4.67
CA GLU A 358 -15.91 -1.33 5.72
C GLU A 358 -14.40 -1.56 5.57
N ILE A 359 -13.98 -2.79 5.24
CA ILE A 359 -12.57 -3.13 5.02
C ILE A 359 -12.01 -2.37 3.80
N LEU A 360 -12.70 -2.40 2.66
CA LEU A 360 -12.27 -1.72 1.44
C LEU A 360 -12.21 -0.18 1.62
N ASP A 361 -13.11 0.39 2.42
CA ASP A 361 -13.09 1.82 2.77
C ASP A 361 -11.91 2.15 3.69
N ALA A 362 -11.61 1.27 4.65
CA ALA A 362 -10.46 1.40 5.55
C ALA A 362 -9.10 1.21 4.85
N MET A 363 -9.08 0.73 3.59
CA MET A 363 -7.89 0.64 2.74
C MET A 363 -7.58 1.96 2.00
N TRP A 364 -8.05 3.12 2.49
CA TRP A 364 -7.83 4.43 1.88
C TRP A 364 -6.35 4.77 1.64
N LEU A 365 -5.44 4.19 2.43
CA LEU A 365 -3.99 4.35 2.26
C LEU A 365 -3.49 3.84 0.91
N PHE A 366 -4.16 2.83 0.33
CA PHE A 366 -3.77 2.24 -0.94
C PHE A 366 -4.26 3.04 -2.16
N ASN A 367 -5.21 3.97 -1.99
CA ASN A 367 -5.87 4.67 -3.10
C ASN A 367 -4.85 5.33 -4.04
N ALA A 368 -3.88 6.08 -3.50
CA ALA A 368 -2.87 6.76 -4.32
C ALA A 368 -2.06 5.79 -5.19
N LYS A 369 -1.75 4.60 -4.67
CA LYS A 369 -1.05 3.57 -5.44
C LYS A 369 -1.87 3.01 -6.56
N PHE A 370 -3.13 2.73 -6.28
CA PHE A 370 -4.01 2.15 -7.26
C PHE A 370 -4.38 3.15 -8.35
N GLU A 371 -4.44 4.44 -8.03
CA GLU A 371 -4.53 5.48 -9.05
C GLU A 371 -3.27 5.53 -9.93
N GLN A 372 -2.08 5.46 -9.34
CA GLN A 372 -0.85 5.36 -10.14
C GLN A 372 -0.79 4.10 -10.99
N ALA A 373 -1.20 2.96 -10.44
CA ALA A 373 -1.28 1.70 -11.17
C ALA A 373 -2.23 1.82 -12.36
N ARG A 374 -3.38 2.47 -12.17
CA ARG A 374 -4.35 2.74 -13.24
C ARG A 374 -3.77 3.64 -14.31
N LEU A 375 -3.17 4.77 -13.93
CA LEU A 375 -2.51 5.68 -14.88
C LEU A 375 -1.41 4.96 -15.66
N LYS A 376 -0.61 4.14 -14.98
CA LYS A 376 0.47 3.39 -15.62
C LYS A 376 -0.04 2.33 -16.57
N PHE A 377 -1.15 1.67 -16.23
CA PHE A 377 -1.82 0.74 -17.12
C PHE A 377 -2.40 1.44 -18.36
N ASP A 378 -3.02 2.61 -18.17
CA ASP A 378 -3.54 3.43 -19.28
C ASP A 378 -2.41 3.86 -20.23
N GLU A 379 -1.22 4.21 -19.71
CA GLU A 379 -0.02 4.49 -20.52
C GLU A 379 0.46 3.29 -21.33
N ILE A 380 0.38 2.07 -20.77
CA ILE A 380 0.79 0.84 -21.45
C ILE A 380 -0.18 0.51 -22.58
N ARG A 381 -1.49 0.63 -22.33
CA ARG A 381 -2.53 0.32 -23.31
C ARG A 381 -2.55 1.28 -24.49
N ALA A 382 -2.14 2.54 -24.28
CA ALA A 382 -2.08 3.55 -25.32
C ALA A 382 -0.89 3.39 -26.30
N ARG A 383 0.05 2.48 -26.00
CA ARG A 383 1.23 2.17 -26.82
C ARG A 383 1.03 0.85 -27.55
#